data_AF-A0A7S2HJ96-F1
#
_entry.id   AF-A0A7S2HJ96-F1
#
_cell.length_a   1.000
_cell.length_b   1.000
_cell.length_c   1.000
_cell.angle_alpha   90.00
_cell.angle_beta   90.00
_cell.angle_gamma   90.00
#
_symmetry.space_group_name_H-M   'P 1'
#
loop_
_entity.id
_entity.type
_entity.pdbx_description
1 polymer ?
#
loop_
_entity_poly.entity_id
_entity_poly.type
_entity_poly.pdbx_seq_one_letter_code
_entity_poly.pdbx_strand_id
1 'polypeptide(L)'
;WRLVSLRMVQFLHAISCRTVSLEEKAFTALGRLIGRRPWAVVFIASLTFLVPAPGVFFLKGEGRILGFPMDTDFMTTFALTDSKEYLQYKKAVGVFSDTRSIGLLEIPIGGRSPLSAELLRSAMATEATIAADIRATYHGQGVTFADVCARTSTGAPCTQMSAVSTLLGRGAQAEARLRDL
;
A
#
# COMPACT_ATOMS: atom_id res chain seq x y z
N TRP A 1 -29.56 -2.75 49.32
CA TRP A 1 -28.44 -2.43 48.41
C TRP A 1 -27.08 -2.94 48.90
N ARG A 2 -26.56 -2.54 50.08
CA ARG A 2 -25.25 -3.03 50.58
C ARG A 2 -25.15 -4.55 50.77
N LEU A 3 -26.22 -5.19 51.27
CA LEU A 3 -26.29 -6.65 51.50
C LEU A 3 -26.29 -7.49 50.22
N VAL A 4 -26.81 -6.96 49.11
CA VAL A 4 -26.81 -7.64 47.81
C VAL A 4 -25.42 -7.59 47.17
N SER A 5 -24.70 -6.46 47.33
CA SER A 5 -23.33 -6.34 46.81
C SER A 5 -22.34 -7.27 47.53
N LEU A 6 -22.51 -7.47 48.85
CA LEU A 6 -21.67 -8.36 49.65
C LEU A 6 -21.83 -9.84 49.25
N ARG A 7 -23.06 -10.29 48.99
CA ARG A 7 -23.32 -11.65 48.50
C ARG A 7 -22.78 -11.87 47.09
N MET A 8 -22.87 -10.87 46.22
CA MET A 8 -22.39 -10.96 44.84
C MET A 8 -20.86 -11.02 44.77
N VAL A 9 -20.14 -10.27 45.61
CA VAL A 9 -18.68 -10.34 45.72
C VAL A 9 -18.22 -11.68 46.31
N GLN A 10 -18.88 -12.19 47.35
CA GLN A 10 -18.57 -13.52 47.89
C GLN A 10 -18.81 -14.64 46.87
N PHE A 11 -19.86 -14.52 46.04
CA PHE A 11 -20.16 -15.48 44.98
C PHE A 11 -19.12 -15.45 43.86
N LEU A 12 -18.72 -14.26 43.40
CA LEU A 12 -17.63 -14.08 42.43
C LEU A 12 -16.29 -14.60 42.95
N HIS A 13 -15.99 -14.36 44.23
CA HIS A 13 -14.77 -14.85 44.83
C HIS A 13 -14.76 -16.38 44.97
N ALA A 14 -15.92 -16.98 45.29
CA ALA A 14 -16.08 -18.43 45.35
C ALA A 14 -16.00 -19.10 43.97
N ILE A 15 -16.53 -18.45 42.92
CA ILE A 15 -16.37 -18.90 41.53
C ILE A 15 -14.90 -18.81 41.11
N SER A 16 -14.25 -17.68 41.38
CA SER A 16 -12.84 -17.47 41.05
C SER A 16 -11.92 -18.46 41.79
N CYS A 17 -12.19 -18.78 43.05
CA CYS A 17 -11.45 -19.84 43.77
C CYS A 17 -11.69 -21.22 43.17
N ARG A 18 -12.91 -21.51 42.69
CA ARG A 18 -13.21 -22.78 42.01
C ARG A 18 -12.49 -22.90 40.68
N THR A 19 -12.46 -21.85 39.86
CA THR A 19 -11.74 -21.88 38.57
C THR A 19 -10.25 -22.05 38.78
N VAL A 20 -9.65 -21.33 39.73
CA VAL A 20 -8.21 -21.44 40.04
C VAL A 20 -7.86 -22.85 40.55
N SER A 21 -8.66 -23.43 41.45
CA SER A 21 -8.39 -24.79 41.97
C SER A 21 -8.57 -25.89 40.91
N LEU A 22 -9.43 -25.67 39.92
CA LEU A 22 -9.61 -26.60 38.79
C LEU A 22 -8.46 -26.48 37.79
N GLU A 23 -8.00 -25.26 37.50
CA GLU A 23 -6.81 -25.01 36.68
C GLU A 23 -5.57 -25.61 37.31
N GLU A 24 -5.36 -25.44 38.61
CA GLU A 24 -4.21 -25.99 39.32
C GLU A 24 -4.15 -27.53 39.24
N LYS A 25 -5.31 -28.20 39.36
CA LYS A 25 -5.44 -29.64 39.14
C LYS A 25 -5.18 -30.04 37.69
N ALA A 26 -5.66 -29.24 36.74
CA ALA A 26 -5.42 -29.48 35.32
C ALA A 26 -3.94 -29.33 34.97
N PHE A 27 -3.25 -28.28 35.44
CA PHE A 27 -1.83 -28.05 35.21
C PHE A 27 -0.95 -29.08 35.92
N THR A 28 -1.28 -29.50 37.14
CA THR A 28 -0.53 -30.58 37.82
C THR A 28 -0.75 -31.95 37.17
N ALA A 29 -1.92 -32.21 36.58
CA ALA A 29 -2.17 -33.40 35.78
C ALA A 29 -1.40 -33.33 34.44
N LEU A 30 -1.40 -32.17 33.77
CA LEU A 30 -0.67 -31.92 32.53
C LEU A 30 0.84 -32.06 32.74
N GLY A 31 1.38 -31.47 33.82
CA GLY A 31 2.80 -31.58 34.18
C GLY A 31 3.23 -33.01 34.47
N ARG A 32 2.38 -33.80 35.15
CA ARG A 32 2.60 -35.25 35.30
C ARG A 32 2.58 -35.99 33.98
N LEU A 33 1.72 -35.60 33.03
CA LEU A 33 1.66 -36.19 31.69
C LEU A 33 2.93 -35.90 30.88
N ILE A 34 3.42 -34.65 30.94
CA ILE A 34 4.67 -34.21 30.30
C ILE A 34 5.87 -34.96 30.89
N GLY A 35 5.95 -35.07 32.21
CA GLY A 35 7.04 -35.79 32.90
C GLY A 35 7.05 -37.30 32.63
N ARG A 36 5.88 -37.92 32.42
CA ARG A 36 5.77 -39.38 32.23
C ARG A 36 6.05 -39.81 30.78
N ARG A 37 5.81 -38.94 29.79
CA ARG A 37 6.03 -39.21 28.35
C ARG A 37 6.52 -37.96 27.61
N PRO A 38 7.76 -37.50 27.88
CA PRO A 38 8.28 -36.26 27.29
C PRO A 38 8.32 -36.33 25.75
N TRP A 39 8.72 -37.47 25.19
CA TRP A 39 8.80 -37.66 23.73
C TRP A 39 7.45 -37.57 23.02
N ALA A 40 6.37 -38.08 23.65
CA ALA A 40 5.04 -38.00 23.06
C ALA A 40 4.54 -36.55 22.99
N VAL A 41 4.85 -35.74 24.02
CA VAL A 41 4.51 -34.32 24.04
C VAL A 41 5.29 -33.54 23.00
N VAL A 42 6.60 -33.77 22.88
CA VAL A 42 7.43 -33.13 21.85
C VAL A 42 6.91 -33.47 20.45
N PHE A 43 6.56 -34.74 20.19
CA PHE A 43 6.03 -35.16 18.91
C PHE A 43 4.70 -34.48 18.60
N ILE A 44 3.76 -34.47 19.54
CA ILE A 44 2.45 -33.82 19.37
C ILE A 44 2.61 -32.31 19.15
N ALA A 45 3.47 -31.64 19.94
CA ALA A 45 3.74 -30.22 19.78
C ALA A 45 4.32 -29.89 18.39
N SER A 46 5.28 -30.71 17.94
CA SER A 46 5.89 -30.57 16.61
C SER A 46 4.86 -30.76 15.49
N LEU A 47 4.00 -31.78 15.62
CA LEU A 47 2.95 -32.07 14.65
C LEU A 47 1.93 -30.93 14.60
N THR A 48 1.55 -30.41 15.77
CA THR A 48 0.63 -29.26 15.89
C THR A 48 1.22 -28.00 15.24
N PHE A 49 2.53 -27.82 15.30
CA PHE A 49 3.22 -26.71 14.64
C PHE A 49 3.31 -26.88 13.11
N LEU A 50 3.42 -28.13 12.63
CA LEU A 50 3.49 -28.44 11.20
C LEU A 50 2.12 -28.41 10.51
N VAL A 51 1.03 -28.71 11.22
CA VAL A 51 -0.34 -28.70 10.66
C VAL A 51 -0.73 -27.37 9.99
N PRO A 52 -0.45 -26.17 10.56
CA PRO A 52 -0.78 -24.90 9.91
C PRO A 52 0.26 -24.45 8.86
N ALA A 53 1.47 -25.03 8.82
CA ALA A 53 2.53 -24.60 7.91
C ALA A 53 2.14 -24.64 6.41
N PRO A 54 1.38 -25.64 5.91
CA PRO A 54 0.86 -25.63 4.55
C PRO A 54 -0.03 -24.44 4.22
N GLY A 55 -0.77 -23.91 5.20
CA GLY A 55 -1.69 -22.77 5.02
C GLY A 55 -0.97 -21.49 4.58
N VAL A 56 0.31 -21.38 4.93
CA VAL A 56 1.15 -20.23 4.56
C VAL A 56 1.41 -20.19 3.05
N PHE A 57 1.39 -21.34 2.35
CA PHE A 57 1.49 -21.39 0.89
C PHE A 57 0.19 -20.98 0.17
N PHE A 58 -0.94 -20.97 0.88
CA PHE A 58 -2.24 -20.55 0.34
C PHE A 58 -2.56 -19.08 0.62
N LEU A 59 -1.65 -18.34 1.26
CA LEU A 59 -1.80 -16.91 1.46
C LEU A 59 -1.80 -16.19 0.10
N LYS A 60 -2.77 -15.30 -0.10
CA LYS A 60 -2.86 -14.45 -1.30
C LYS A 60 -1.99 -13.22 -1.08
N GLY A 61 -1.11 -12.92 -2.03
CA GLY A 61 -0.28 -11.73 -2.02
C GLY A 61 0.41 -11.53 -3.37
N GLU A 62 0.48 -10.29 -3.84
CA GLU A 62 1.15 -9.92 -5.10
C GLU A 62 2.67 -9.78 -4.90
N GLY A 63 3.12 -9.49 -3.67
CA GLY A 63 4.53 -9.40 -3.29
C GLY A 63 5.03 -10.65 -2.56
N ARG A 64 6.35 -10.87 -2.60
CA ARG A 64 7.03 -11.89 -1.77
C ARG A 64 8.04 -11.22 -0.87
N ILE A 65 7.84 -11.30 0.44
CA ILE A 65 8.83 -10.91 1.44
C ILE A 65 9.27 -12.19 2.15
N LEU A 66 10.58 -12.49 2.12
CA LEU A 66 11.16 -13.69 2.75
C LEU A 66 10.49 -15.01 2.31
N GLY A 67 10.00 -15.08 1.06
CA GLY A 67 9.36 -16.27 0.50
C GLY A 67 7.87 -16.43 0.83
N PHE A 68 7.31 -15.55 1.66
CA PHE A 68 5.89 -15.54 1.98
C PHE A 68 5.12 -14.56 1.10
N PRO A 69 3.97 -14.97 0.52
CA PRO A 69 3.14 -14.07 -0.25
C PRO A 69 2.46 -13.07 0.70
N MET A 70 2.68 -11.79 0.45
CA MET A 70 2.12 -10.67 1.21
C MET A 70 1.44 -9.70 0.25
N ASP A 71 0.33 -9.13 0.70
CA ASP A 71 -0.26 -8.00 0.01
C ASP A 71 0.63 -6.78 0.26
N THR A 72 1.19 -6.22 -0.81
CA THR A 72 2.06 -5.04 -0.77
C THR A 72 1.38 -3.81 -1.34
N ASP A 73 0.11 -3.92 -1.74
CA ASP A 73 -0.63 -2.76 -2.19
C ASP A 73 -0.81 -1.79 -1.02
N PHE A 74 -0.26 -0.59 -1.20
CA PHE A 74 -0.32 0.47 -0.20
C PHE A 74 -1.78 0.80 0.13
N MET A 75 -2.67 0.72 -0.86
CA MET A 75 -4.06 1.10 -0.65
C MET A 75 -4.84 0.06 0.17
N THR A 76 -4.66 -1.23 -0.08
CA THR A 76 -5.31 -2.28 0.70
C THR A 76 -4.74 -2.39 2.12
N THR A 77 -3.47 -2.05 2.30
CA THR A 77 -2.78 -2.13 3.61
C THR A 77 -3.19 -1.01 4.55
N PHE A 78 -3.39 0.21 4.05
CA PHE A 78 -3.62 1.40 4.88
C PHE A 78 -5.06 1.93 4.84
N ALA A 79 -5.91 1.50 3.91
CA ALA A 79 -7.32 1.85 3.91
C ALA A 79 -8.18 0.77 4.58
N LEU A 80 -9.21 1.20 5.30
CA LEU A 80 -10.28 0.29 5.68
C LEU A 80 -11.05 -0.10 4.42
N THR A 81 -10.91 -1.34 3.98
CA THR A 81 -11.53 -1.86 2.75
C THR A 81 -13.07 -1.81 2.78
N ASP A 82 -13.65 -1.74 3.97
CA ASP A 82 -15.11 -1.67 4.17
C ASP A 82 -15.64 -0.22 4.30
N SER A 83 -14.75 0.78 4.29
CA SER A 83 -15.15 2.18 4.31
C SER A 83 -15.92 2.57 3.04
N LYS A 84 -16.84 3.53 3.18
CA LYS A 84 -17.61 4.05 2.02
C LYS A 84 -16.68 4.72 1.01
N GLU A 85 -15.63 5.35 1.51
CA GLU A 85 -14.60 6.06 0.77
C GLU A 85 -13.82 5.08 -0.10
N TYR A 86 -13.37 3.94 0.46
CA TYR A 86 -12.69 2.90 -0.32
C TYR A 86 -13.61 2.25 -1.35
N LEU A 87 -14.88 2.03 -1.03
CA LEU A 87 -15.85 1.49 -1.99
C LEU A 87 -16.14 2.46 -3.13
N GLN A 88 -16.21 3.76 -2.86
CA GLN A 88 -16.34 4.79 -3.89
C GLN A 88 -15.08 4.89 -4.74
N TYR A 89 -13.89 4.87 -4.13
CA TYR A 89 -12.62 4.80 -4.83
C TYR A 89 -12.57 3.58 -5.75
N LYS A 90 -12.86 2.38 -5.26
CA LYS A 90 -12.87 1.15 -6.05
C LYS A 90 -13.85 1.20 -7.23
N LYS A 91 -15.04 1.78 -7.03
CA LYS A 91 -16.00 2.03 -8.11
C LYS A 91 -15.47 3.04 -9.14
N ALA A 92 -14.84 4.12 -8.67
CA ALA A 92 -14.26 5.14 -9.53
C ALA A 92 -13.10 4.57 -10.36
N VAL A 93 -12.17 3.84 -9.75
CA VAL A 93 -11.02 3.20 -10.44
C VAL A 93 -11.49 2.15 -11.46
N GLY A 94 -12.58 1.44 -11.17
CA GLY A 94 -13.19 0.49 -12.12
C GLY A 94 -13.79 1.14 -13.37
N VAL A 95 -14.11 2.44 -13.31
CA VAL A 95 -14.64 3.22 -14.45
C VAL A 95 -13.54 4.08 -15.10
N PHE A 96 -12.68 4.66 -14.28
CA PHE A 96 -11.55 5.51 -14.66
C PHE A 96 -10.28 4.90 -14.06
N SER A 97 -9.56 4.10 -14.83
CA SER A 97 -8.32 3.47 -14.37
C SER A 97 -7.32 4.52 -13.87
N ASP A 98 -7.05 4.50 -12.57
CA ASP A 98 -6.21 5.49 -11.90
C ASP A 98 -4.74 5.09 -12.07
N THR A 99 -4.13 5.55 -13.16
CA THR A 99 -2.72 5.29 -13.52
C THR A 99 -1.91 6.59 -13.53
N ARG A 100 -2.39 7.63 -12.84
CA ARG A 100 -1.77 8.96 -12.90
C ARG A 100 -0.77 9.13 -11.75
N SER A 101 0.51 8.93 -12.05
CA SER A 101 1.60 9.42 -11.21
C SER A 101 1.85 10.91 -11.47
N ILE A 102 1.79 11.74 -10.43
CA ILE A 102 2.08 13.18 -10.53
C ILE A 102 3.59 13.38 -10.30
N GLY A 103 4.29 13.93 -11.29
CA GLY A 103 5.67 14.42 -11.13
C GLY A 103 5.66 15.91 -10.81
N LEU A 104 6.43 16.33 -9.80
CA LEU A 104 6.57 17.73 -9.42
C LEU A 104 7.98 18.21 -9.81
N LEU A 105 8.05 19.29 -10.60
CA LEU A 105 9.31 19.88 -11.03
C LEU A 105 9.49 21.25 -10.35
N GLU A 106 10.47 21.35 -9.46
CA GLU A 106 10.85 22.62 -8.83
C GLU A 106 11.99 23.26 -9.63
N ILE A 107 11.75 24.45 -10.19
CA ILE A 107 12.78 25.22 -10.91
C ILE A 107 13.15 26.42 -10.03
N PRO A 108 14.42 26.54 -9.59
CA PRO A 108 14.85 27.66 -8.75
C PRO A 108 14.77 28.97 -9.54
N ILE A 109 13.98 29.92 -9.02
CA ILE A 109 13.61 31.15 -9.75
C ILE A 109 14.74 32.20 -9.71
N GLY A 110 15.74 32.05 -8.84
CA GLY A 110 16.99 32.84 -8.86
C GLY A 110 16.82 34.37 -8.84
N GLY A 111 15.69 34.88 -8.33
CA GLY A 111 15.35 36.32 -8.35
C GLY A 111 14.78 36.84 -9.67
N ARG A 112 14.46 35.97 -10.64
CA ARG A 112 13.84 36.31 -11.92
C ARG A 112 12.32 36.20 -11.83
N SER A 113 11.61 36.84 -12.78
CA SER A 113 10.17 36.64 -12.91
C SER A 113 9.88 35.17 -13.26
N PRO A 114 8.89 34.52 -12.60
CA PRO A 114 8.50 33.14 -12.89
C PRO A 114 7.97 32.94 -14.32
N LEU A 115 7.70 34.03 -15.04
CA LEU A 115 7.24 34.05 -16.43
C LEU A 115 8.32 34.50 -17.42
N SER A 116 9.58 34.59 -17.00
CA SER A 116 10.66 34.98 -17.92
C SER A 116 10.85 33.95 -19.03
N ALA A 117 11.04 34.42 -20.27
CA ALA A 117 11.21 33.55 -21.45
C ALA A 117 12.34 32.54 -21.26
N GLU A 118 13.41 32.93 -20.57
CA GLU A 118 14.55 32.05 -20.27
C GLU A 118 14.17 30.92 -19.30
N LEU A 119 13.37 31.21 -18.28
CA LEU A 119 12.90 30.20 -17.33
C LEU A 119 11.89 29.25 -17.98
N LEU A 120 11.03 29.77 -18.86
CA LEU A 120 10.10 28.96 -19.66
C LEU A 120 10.83 28.05 -20.66
N ARG A 121 11.91 28.53 -21.31
CA ARG A 121 12.76 27.69 -22.17
C ARG A 121 13.47 26.60 -21.37
N SER A 122 14.04 26.94 -20.22
CA SER A 122 14.67 25.96 -19.31
C SER A 122 13.67 24.92 -18.82
N ALA A 123 12.44 25.33 -18.49
CA ALA A 123 11.36 24.43 -18.07
C ALA A 123 10.98 23.45 -19.19
N MET A 124 10.78 23.94 -20.42
CA MET A 124 10.50 23.07 -21.57
C MET A 124 11.61 22.07 -21.86
N ALA A 125 12.86 22.51 -21.83
CA ALA A 125 13.99 21.62 -22.07
C ALA A 125 14.07 20.50 -21.03
N THR A 126 13.78 20.84 -19.76
CA THR A 126 13.75 19.88 -18.66
C THR A 126 12.58 18.89 -18.81
N GLU A 127 11.38 19.37 -19.14
CA GLU A 127 10.21 18.51 -19.39
C GLU A 127 10.44 17.55 -20.56
N ALA A 128 11.04 18.02 -21.65
CA ALA A 128 11.39 17.19 -22.80
C ALA A 128 12.42 16.11 -22.44
N THR A 129 13.41 16.46 -21.62
CA THR A 129 14.44 15.53 -21.15
C THR A 129 13.82 14.44 -20.27
N ILE A 130 12.99 14.81 -19.30
CA ILE A 130 12.32 13.87 -18.39
C ILE A 130 11.42 12.92 -19.18
N ALA A 131 10.64 13.44 -20.14
CA ALA A 131 9.78 12.60 -20.97
C ALA A 131 10.57 11.60 -21.83
N ALA A 132 11.80 11.94 -22.24
CA ALA A 132 12.67 11.07 -23.04
C ALA A 132 13.42 10.02 -22.20
N ASP A 133 13.73 10.34 -20.93
CA ASP A 133 14.57 9.54 -20.06
C ASP A 133 13.79 8.50 -19.24
N ILE A 134 12.48 8.69 -19.05
CA ILE A 134 11.63 7.69 -18.39
C ILE A 134 11.52 6.44 -19.26
N ARG A 135 12.30 5.42 -18.89
CA ARG A 135 12.29 4.08 -19.44
C ARG A 135 12.11 3.09 -18.32
N ALA A 136 11.05 2.30 -18.41
CA ALA A 136 10.81 1.17 -17.52
C ALA A 136 10.88 -0.12 -18.32
N THR A 137 11.22 -1.23 -17.67
CA THR A 137 11.11 -2.55 -18.29
C THR A 137 9.88 -3.22 -17.71
N TYR A 138 8.88 -3.51 -18.55
CA TYR A 138 7.65 -4.19 -18.15
C TYR A 138 7.51 -5.46 -18.98
N HIS A 139 7.44 -6.63 -18.33
CA HIS A 139 7.43 -7.96 -18.99
C HIS A 139 8.51 -8.16 -20.07
N GLY A 140 9.72 -7.65 -19.84
CA GLY A 140 10.85 -7.77 -20.77
C GLY A 140 10.79 -6.83 -21.99
N GLN A 141 9.77 -5.98 -22.09
CA GLN A 141 9.70 -4.90 -23.07
C GLN A 141 10.15 -3.58 -22.44
N GLY A 142 10.96 -2.82 -23.17
CA GLY A 142 11.27 -1.44 -22.83
C GLY A 142 10.05 -0.58 -23.10
N VAL A 143 9.50 0.01 -22.04
CA VAL A 143 8.34 0.90 -22.09
C VAL A 143 8.82 2.32 -21.86
N THR A 144 8.40 3.24 -22.71
CA THR A 144 8.74 4.66 -22.62
C THR A 144 7.56 5.46 -22.06
N PHE A 145 7.81 6.69 -21.63
CA PHE A 145 6.73 7.60 -21.19
C PHE A 145 5.60 7.73 -22.21
N ALA A 146 5.92 7.73 -23.51
CA ALA A 146 4.93 7.84 -24.58
C ALA A 146 3.93 6.68 -24.61
N ASP A 147 4.33 5.51 -24.11
CA ASP A 147 3.51 4.30 -24.10
C ASP A 147 2.56 4.25 -22.89
N VAL A 148 2.93 4.89 -21.79
CA VAL A 148 2.17 4.88 -20.51
C VAL A 148 1.36 6.16 -20.30
N CYS A 149 1.71 7.24 -21.00
CA CYS A 149 1.05 8.52 -20.81
C CYS A 149 -0.45 8.47 -21.14
N ALA A 150 -1.25 9.19 -20.36
CA ALA A 150 -2.66 9.37 -20.67
C ALA A 150 -2.80 10.18 -21.99
N ARG A 151 -3.72 9.75 -22.86
CA ARG A 151 -4.07 10.43 -24.11
C ARG A 151 -5.58 10.67 -24.13
N THR A 152 -6.01 11.81 -24.65
CA THR A 152 -7.45 12.14 -24.75
C THR A 152 -8.14 11.34 -25.85
N SER A 153 -7.40 10.90 -26.87
CA SER A 153 -7.89 10.06 -27.97
C SER A 153 -6.74 9.28 -28.61
N THR A 154 -7.07 8.23 -29.37
CA THR A 154 -6.11 7.46 -30.17
C THR A 154 -5.46 8.37 -31.21
N GLY A 155 -4.15 8.60 -31.07
CA GLY A 155 -3.36 9.49 -31.93
C GLY A 155 -3.13 10.90 -31.37
N ALA A 156 -3.76 11.27 -30.25
CA ALA A 156 -3.46 12.52 -29.56
C ALA A 156 -2.10 12.45 -28.83
N PRO A 157 -1.37 13.58 -28.70
CA PRO A 157 -0.17 13.64 -27.88
C PRO A 157 -0.50 13.41 -26.40
N CYS A 158 0.49 12.96 -25.63
CA CYS A 158 0.38 12.76 -24.19
C CYS A 158 -0.19 13.99 -23.47
N THR A 159 -1.09 13.77 -22.51
CA THR A 159 -1.61 14.84 -21.67
C THR A 159 -0.57 15.22 -20.62
N GLN A 160 0.19 16.27 -20.92
CA GLN A 160 1.06 16.94 -19.95
C GLN A 160 0.35 18.22 -19.47
N MET A 161 0.25 18.40 -18.15
CA MET A 161 -0.25 19.62 -17.53
C MET A 161 0.94 20.37 -16.94
N SER A 162 1.38 21.40 -17.65
CA SER A 162 2.46 22.30 -17.23
C SER A 162 2.05 23.75 -17.45
N ALA A 163 2.54 24.67 -16.62
CA ALA A 163 2.41 26.11 -16.83
C ALA A 163 2.89 26.52 -18.23
N VAL A 164 3.95 25.87 -18.74
CA VAL A 164 4.44 26.11 -20.10
C VAL A 164 3.38 25.70 -21.12
N SER A 165 2.82 24.49 -21.01
CA SER A 165 1.81 24.00 -21.95
C SER A 165 0.53 24.84 -21.96
N THR A 166 0.19 25.44 -20.80
CA THR A 166 -1.00 26.28 -20.64
C THR A 166 -0.77 27.70 -21.18
N LEU A 167 0.42 28.27 -21.00
CA LEU A 167 0.74 29.65 -21.40
C LEU A 167 1.18 29.76 -22.87
N LEU A 168 1.98 28.80 -23.34
CA LEU A 168 2.63 28.84 -24.64
C LEU A 168 1.99 27.90 -25.68
N GLY A 169 1.09 27.01 -25.25
CA GLY A 169 0.57 25.93 -26.09
C GLY A 169 1.50 24.71 -26.10
N ARG A 170 1.27 23.74 -26.99
CA ARG A 170 2.08 22.51 -27.06
C ARG A 170 2.99 22.47 -28.29
N GLY A 171 4.20 21.92 -28.11
CA GLY A 171 5.14 21.63 -29.20
C GLY A 171 5.53 22.86 -30.01
N ALA A 172 5.42 22.78 -31.34
CA ALA A 172 5.84 23.84 -32.27
C ALA A 172 5.14 25.20 -32.04
N GLN A 173 3.94 25.22 -31.45
CA GLN A 173 3.25 26.46 -31.10
C GLN A 173 3.92 27.19 -29.91
N ALA A 174 4.46 26.43 -28.96
CA ALA A 174 5.19 26.99 -27.83
C ALA A 174 6.54 27.55 -28.26
N GLU A 175 7.26 26.83 -29.12
CA GLU A 175 8.52 27.32 -29.70
C GLU A 175 8.32 28.55 -30.59
N ALA A 176 7.24 28.61 -31.39
CA ALA A 176 6.92 29.78 -32.20
C ALA A 176 6.63 31.01 -31.32
N ARG A 177 5.80 30.86 -30.28
CA ARG A 177 5.48 31.96 -29.35
C ARG A 177 6.67 32.41 -28.50
N LEU A 178 7.58 31.50 -28.17
CA LEU A 178 8.82 31.84 -27.47
C LEU A 178 9.86 32.51 -28.37
N ARG A 179 9.74 32.47 -29.70
CA ARG A 179 10.57 33.28 -30.61
C ARG A 179 10.04 34.70 -30.77
N ASP A 180 8.74 34.88 -30.58
CA ASP A 180 8.07 36.19 -30.66
C ASP A 180 8.10 36.99 -29.33
N LEU A 181 8.60 36.38 -28.25
CA LEU A 181 8.83 36.97 -26.91
C LEU A 181 10.31 37.30 -26.67
#